data_AF-A0A6N6T7E0-F1
#
_entry.id   AF-A0A6N6T7E0-F1
#
_cell.length_a   1.000
_cell.length_b   1.000
_cell.length_c   1.000
_cell.angle_alpha   90.00
_cell.angle_beta   90.00
_cell.angle_gamma   90.00
#
_symmetry.space_group_name_H-M   'P 1'
#
loop_
_entity.id
_entity.type
_entity.pdbx_description
1 polymer ?
#
loop_
_entity_poly.entity_id
_entity_poly.type
_entity_poly.pdbx_seq_one_letter_code
_entity_poly.pdbx_strand_id
1 'polypeptide(L)'
;MENMMTETPDNTNNRPVSLKQLAEELGFHTSSVRKAVVRRGFTPFRLSEDKNKPLFLRCEDAELFKHQIENERNNSVVSGISISPSRISGVYFIEVPSYEGTIRVKIGWSDNLSDRLSTYRTIIPDLRIKAVWQTTDAWCERAALKCAERKGRRVHQELFEFEDIESVLMELTDLFSKMGMENKHHELLRNTQHTNAPDALTRAGDF
;
A
#
# COMPACT_ATOMS: atom_id res chain seq x y z
N MET A 1 -1.16 -38.55 -49.14
CA MET A 1 0.00 -38.21 -48.29
C MET A 1 -0.13 -36.74 -47.93
N GLU A 2 -0.96 -36.44 -46.93
CA GLU A 2 -1.13 -35.10 -46.38
C GLU A 2 -0.09 -34.89 -45.29
N ASN A 3 0.75 -33.86 -45.48
CA ASN A 3 1.71 -33.41 -44.48
C ASN A 3 0.94 -32.72 -43.34
N MET A 4 0.88 -33.37 -42.17
CA MET A 4 0.56 -32.71 -40.91
C MET A 4 1.71 -31.76 -40.55
N MET A 5 1.52 -30.47 -40.81
CA MET A 5 2.27 -29.41 -40.15
C MET A 5 1.83 -29.37 -38.68
N THR A 6 2.69 -29.84 -37.79
CA THR A 6 2.56 -29.59 -36.35
C THR A 6 2.90 -28.13 -36.10
N GLU A 7 1.89 -27.31 -35.87
CA GLU A 7 2.05 -25.97 -35.28
C GLU A 7 2.64 -26.14 -33.89
N THR A 8 3.90 -25.74 -33.71
CA THR A 8 4.51 -25.58 -32.40
C THR A 8 3.80 -24.45 -31.65
N PRO A 9 3.27 -24.68 -30.45
CA PRO A 9 2.63 -23.63 -29.67
C PRO A 9 3.65 -22.53 -29.36
N ASP A 10 3.25 -21.29 -29.64
CA ASP A 10 4.04 -20.08 -29.48
C ASP A 10 4.52 -19.95 -28.01
N ASN A 11 5.83 -20.15 -27.81
CA ASN A 11 6.50 -20.18 -26.51
C ASN A 11 6.79 -18.75 -25.98
N THR A 12 5.89 -17.81 -26.25
CA THR A 12 6.00 -16.40 -25.87
C THR A 12 5.72 -16.17 -24.39
N ASN A 13 4.98 -17.08 -23.73
CA ASN A 13 4.62 -16.99 -22.32
C ASN A 13 5.77 -17.25 -21.33
N ASN A 14 6.96 -17.67 -21.79
CA ASN A 14 8.08 -17.97 -20.90
C ASN A 14 9.21 -16.94 -20.94
N ARG A 15 9.00 -15.81 -21.63
CA ARG A 15 10.02 -14.77 -21.77
C ARG A 15 10.18 -13.99 -20.45
N PRO A 16 11.41 -13.83 -19.92
CA PRO A 16 11.68 -12.97 -18.78
C PRO A 16 11.25 -11.51 -19.03
N VAL A 17 10.66 -10.88 -18.02
CA VAL A 17 10.19 -9.49 -18.08
C VAL A 17 11.23 -8.59 -17.44
N SER A 18 11.63 -7.51 -18.12
CA SER A 18 12.60 -6.56 -17.55
C SER A 18 11.96 -5.70 -16.46
N LEU A 19 12.73 -5.33 -15.43
CA LEU A 19 12.24 -4.41 -14.40
C LEU A 19 11.92 -3.02 -14.94
N LYS A 20 12.54 -2.63 -16.07
CA LYS A 20 12.23 -1.38 -16.76
C LYS A 20 10.81 -1.45 -17.37
N GLN A 21 10.51 -2.53 -18.06
CA GLN A 21 9.18 -2.76 -18.63
C GLN A 21 8.10 -2.79 -17.54
N LEU A 22 8.34 -3.50 -16.44
CA LEU A 22 7.43 -3.50 -15.30
C LEU A 22 7.23 -2.10 -14.70
N ALA A 23 8.28 -1.28 -14.67
CA ALA A 23 8.18 0.08 -14.18
C ALA A 23 7.34 0.98 -15.09
N GLU A 24 7.49 0.85 -16.41
CA GLU A 24 6.67 1.56 -17.39
C GLU A 24 5.20 1.11 -17.32
N GLU A 25 4.95 -0.21 -17.28
CA GLU A 25 3.61 -0.80 -17.18
C GLU A 25 2.88 -0.38 -15.91
N LEU A 26 3.58 -0.36 -14.78
CA LEU A 26 3.00 -0.01 -13.49
C LEU A 26 3.03 1.51 -13.20
N GLY A 27 3.63 2.34 -14.05
CA GLY A 27 3.75 3.78 -13.83
C GLY A 27 4.64 4.16 -12.64
N PHE A 28 5.73 3.41 -12.42
CA PHE A 28 6.70 3.65 -11.35
C PHE A 28 8.10 3.97 -11.90
N HIS A 29 8.95 4.54 -11.06
CA HIS A 29 10.37 4.64 -11.38
C HIS A 29 11.05 3.27 -11.26
N THR A 30 11.99 2.95 -12.15
CA THR A 30 12.66 1.64 -12.19
C THR A 30 13.38 1.30 -10.89
N SER A 31 13.95 2.29 -10.19
CA SER A 31 14.55 2.07 -8.86
C SER A 31 13.53 1.66 -7.81
N SER A 32 12.30 2.18 -7.88
CA SER A 32 11.21 1.85 -6.95
C SER A 32 10.72 0.43 -7.20
N VAL A 33 10.52 0.04 -8.47
CA VAL A 33 10.19 -1.34 -8.84
C VAL A 33 11.27 -2.30 -8.37
N ARG A 34 12.55 -2.00 -8.61
CA ARG A 34 13.66 -2.86 -8.16
C ARG A 34 13.64 -3.10 -6.65
N LYS A 35 13.44 -2.06 -5.85
CA LYS A 35 13.31 -2.19 -4.39
C LYS A 35 12.08 -3.00 -3.99
N ALA A 36 10.95 -2.72 -4.64
CA ALA A 36 9.66 -3.38 -4.42
C ALA A 36 9.70 -4.88 -4.71
N VAL A 37 10.41 -5.29 -5.76
CA VAL A 37 10.62 -6.68 -6.17
C VAL A 37 11.41 -7.44 -5.10
N VAL A 38 12.58 -6.93 -4.71
CA VAL A 38 13.44 -7.58 -3.69
C VAL A 38 12.72 -7.70 -2.35
N ARG A 39 11.98 -6.66 -1.94
CA ARG A 39 11.21 -6.64 -0.69
C ARG A 39 10.14 -7.71 -0.62
N ARG A 40 9.55 -8.09 -1.76
CA ARG A 40 8.50 -9.12 -1.83
C ARG A 40 9.08 -10.53 -2.01
N GLY A 41 10.39 -10.69 -1.85
CA GLY A 41 11.07 -11.98 -1.90
C GLY A 41 11.41 -12.44 -3.32
N PHE A 42 11.13 -11.63 -4.34
CA PHE A 42 11.51 -11.97 -5.70
C PHE A 42 13.00 -11.71 -5.93
N THR A 43 13.64 -12.62 -6.66
CA THR A 43 15.08 -12.52 -6.96
C THR A 43 15.28 -12.08 -8.41
N PRO A 44 15.56 -10.79 -8.66
CA PRO A 44 15.83 -10.34 -10.02
C PRO A 44 17.18 -10.87 -10.51
N PHE A 45 17.24 -11.27 -11.77
CA PHE A 45 18.45 -11.79 -12.40
C PHE A 45 18.87 -10.97 -13.62
N ARG A 46 20.07 -11.22 -14.13
CA ARG A 46 20.55 -10.64 -15.39
C ARG A 46 20.70 -11.76 -16.42
N LEU A 47 20.45 -11.44 -17.69
CA LEU A 47 20.72 -12.36 -18.80
C LEU A 47 22.21 -12.44 -19.18
N SER A 48 23.04 -11.57 -18.61
CA SER A 48 24.49 -11.49 -18.82
C SER A 48 25.15 -10.98 -17.55
N GLU A 49 26.41 -11.35 -17.31
CA GLU A 49 27.17 -10.99 -16.10
C GLU A 49 27.58 -9.50 -16.02
N ASP A 50 27.40 -8.74 -17.10
CA ASP A 50 27.71 -7.31 -17.12
C ASP A 50 26.79 -6.52 -16.14
N LYS A 51 27.43 -5.79 -15.22
CA LYS A 51 26.77 -5.03 -14.15
C LYS A 51 25.83 -3.94 -14.68
N ASN A 52 26.08 -3.43 -15.89
CA ASN A 52 25.29 -2.38 -16.53
C ASN A 52 24.05 -2.91 -17.26
N LYS A 53 23.84 -4.23 -17.29
CA LYS A 53 22.68 -4.83 -17.96
C LYS A 53 21.40 -4.73 -17.12
N PRO A 54 20.24 -4.65 -17.78
CA PRO A 54 18.95 -4.60 -17.10
C PRO A 54 18.71 -5.86 -16.26
N LEU A 55 17.95 -5.67 -15.20
CA LEU A 55 17.45 -6.75 -14.36
C LEU A 55 16.12 -7.27 -14.91
N PHE A 56 15.89 -8.55 -14.73
CA PHE A 56 14.73 -9.29 -15.19
C PHE A 56 14.11 -10.09 -14.05
N LEU A 57 12.82 -10.39 -14.20
CA LEU A 57 12.11 -11.42 -13.44
C LEU A 57 11.66 -12.54 -14.38
N ARG A 58 11.44 -13.71 -13.80
CA ARG A 58 10.76 -14.80 -14.52
C ARG A 58 9.33 -14.34 -14.81
N CYS A 59 8.73 -14.87 -15.87
CA CYS A 59 7.37 -14.48 -16.26
C CYS A 59 6.39 -14.66 -15.08
N GLU A 60 6.44 -15.83 -14.43
CA GLU A 60 5.63 -16.16 -13.25
C GLU A 60 5.83 -15.17 -12.09
N ASP A 61 7.09 -14.86 -11.74
CA ASP A 61 7.42 -13.88 -10.70
C ASP A 61 6.95 -12.48 -11.05
N ALA A 62 7.03 -12.10 -12.33
CA ALA A 62 6.58 -10.80 -12.82
C ALA A 62 5.06 -10.67 -12.70
N GLU A 63 4.30 -11.70 -13.08
CA GLU A 63 2.85 -11.72 -12.93
C GLU A 63 2.42 -11.71 -11.46
N LEU A 64 3.07 -12.52 -10.61
CA LEU A 64 2.81 -12.50 -9.16
C LEU A 64 3.11 -11.13 -8.55
N PHE A 65 4.22 -10.51 -8.95
CA PHE A 65 4.58 -9.16 -8.51
C PHE A 65 3.53 -8.13 -8.94
N LYS A 66 3.09 -8.17 -10.21
CA LYS A 66 2.02 -7.29 -10.71
C LYS A 66 0.72 -7.48 -9.93
N HIS A 67 0.31 -8.73 -9.74
CA HIS A 67 -0.89 -9.05 -8.97
C HIS A 67 -0.77 -8.58 -7.51
N GLN A 68 0.40 -8.70 -6.88
CA GLN A 68 0.63 -8.16 -5.52
C GLN A 68 0.55 -6.63 -5.49
N ILE A 69 1.14 -5.93 -6.45
CA ILE A 69 1.04 -4.46 -6.56
C ILE A 69 -0.40 -4.02 -6.81
N GLU A 70 -1.11 -4.70 -7.70
CA GLU A 70 -2.50 -4.39 -8.05
C GLU A 70 -3.43 -4.70 -6.87
N ASN A 71 -3.27 -5.85 -6.23
CA ASN A 71 -3.94 -6.16 -4.98
C ASN A 71 -3.60 -5.16 -3.89
N GLU A 72 -2.38 -4.64 -3.79
CA GLU A 72 -2.09 -3.59 -2.83
C GLU A 72 -2.71 -2.26 -3.24
N ARG A 73 -2.77 -1.89 -4.53
CA ARG A 73 -3.51 -0.70 -4.95
C ARG A 73 -4.99 -0.81 -4.60
N ASN A 74 -5.55 -2.00 -4.79
CA ASN A 74 -6.97 -2.30 -4.58
C ASN A 74 -7.33 -2.64 -3.13
N ASN A 75 -6.42 -3.22 -2.34
CA ASN A 75 -6.58 -3.57 -0.92
C ASN A 75 -5.97 -2.54 0.02
N SER A 76 -5.12 -1.60 -0.45
CA SER A 76 -4.76 -0.38 0.30
C SER A 76 -5.83 0.69 0.15
N VAL A 77 -6.81 0.47 -0.73
CA VAL A 77 -8.21 0.72 -0.36
C VAL A 77 -8.60 -0.42 0.57
N VAL A 78 -8.10 -0.40 1.81
CA VAL A 78 -8.70 -1.26 2.85
C VAL A 78 -10.13 -0.77 2.95
N SER A 79 -11.01 -1.60 2.38
CA SER A 79 -12.46 -1.75 2.51
C SER A 79 -13.18 -0.70 3.36
N GLY A 80 -13.07 0.56 2.94
CA GLY A 80 -13.91 1.61 3.48
C GLY A 80 -13.44 3.05 3.34
N ILE A 81 -12.14 3.32 3.26
CA ILE A 81 -11.69 4.70 2.97
C ILE A 81 -11.74 4.90 1.46
N SER A 82 -12.95 4.90 0.90
CA SER A 82 -13.18 5.53 -0.39
C SER A 82 -13.02 7.03 -0.17
N ILE A 83 -11.83 7.53 -0.45
CA ILE A 83 -11.61 8.96 -0.60
C ILE A 83 -12.43 9.34 -1.81
N SER A 84 -13.68 9.77 -1.58
CA SER A 84 -14.54 10.33 -2.61
C SER A 84 -13.71 11.32 -3.45
N PRO A 85 -13.86 11.36 -4.78
CA PRO A 85 -13.08 12.25 -5.66
C PRO A 85 -13.25 13.76 -5.35
N SER A 86 -14.13 14.13 -4.42
CA SER A 86 -14.13 15.44 -3.78
C SER A 86 -12.78 15.76 -3.10
N ARG A 87 -12.36 17.03 -3.12
CA ARG A 87 -11.16 17.50 -2.41
C ARG A 87 -11.33 17.30 -0.90
N ILE A 88 -10.83 16.18 -0.38
CA ILE A 88 -10.81 15.91 1.05
C ILE A 88 -9.53 16.49 1.63
N SER A 89 -9.67 17.42 2.56
CA SER A 89 -8.59 17.93 3.39
C SER A 89 -8.52 17.18 4.73
N GLY A 90 -7.33 17.00 5.26
CA GLY A 90 -7.18 16.34 6.55
C GLY A 90 -5.77 15.94 6.92
N VAL A 91 -5.63 15.47 8.15
CA VAL A 91 -4.40 14.89 8.69
C VAL A 91 -4.38 13.41 8.31
N TYR A 92 -3.25 12.94 7.78
CA TYR A 92 -3.03 11.53 7.45
C TYR A 92 -1.98 10.91 8.36
N PHE A 93 -2.14 9.62 8.62
CA PHE A 93 -1.16 8.77 9.30
C PHE A 93 -0.86 7.56 8.41
N ILE A 94 0.35 7.51 7.88
CA ILE A 94 0.77 6.52 6.88
C ILE A 94 1.94 5.74 7.43
N GLU A 95 1.81 4.43 7.52
CA GLU A 95 2.93 3.53 7.74
C GLU A 95 3.80 3.50 6.48
N VAL A 96 5.07 3.88 6.65
CA VAL A 96 6.10 3.83 5.63
C VAL A 96 6.94 2.58 5.89
N PRO A 97 6.94 1.61 4.96
CA PRO A 97 7.77 0.43 5.06
C PRO A 97 9.24 0.85 5.21
N SER A 98 9.91 0.32 6.23
CA SER A 98 11.30 0.63 6.53
C SER A 98 12.23 -0.50 6.16
N TYR A 99 13.43 -0.13 5.69
CA TYR A 99 14.42 -1.05 5.14
C TYR A 99 15.31 -1.71 6.21
N GLU A 100 15.32 -1.17 7.44
CA GLU A 100 16.18 -1.60 8.55
C GLU A 100 15.36 -2.26 9.68
N GLY A 101 14.12 -2.67 9.41
CA GLY A 101 13.23 -3.31 10.38
C GLY A 101 12.60 -2.35 11.42
N THR A 102 12.93 -1.06 11.38
CA THR A 102 12.34 -0.06 12.29
C THR A 102 11.10 0.56 11.67
N ILE A 103 9.92 0.36 12.23
CA ILE A 103 8.70 0.84 11.56
C ILE A 103 8.65 2.37 11.56
N ARG A 104 8.42 2.94 10.37
CA ARG A 104 8.33 4.38 10.16
C ARG A 104 6.92 4.79 9.86
N VAL A 105 6.54 5.96 10.34
CA VAL A 105 5.24 6.55 10.06
C VAL A 105 5.44 7.98 9.60
N LYS A 106 4.73 8.33 8.52
CA LYS A 106 4.60 9.70 8.07
C LYS A 106 3.27 10.29 8.53
N ILE A 107 3.35 11.44 9.18
CA ILE A 107 2.20 12.21 9.66
C ILE A 107 2.25 13.58 8.98
N GLY A 108 1.16 14.00 8.34
CA GLY A 108 1.09 15.32 7.75
C GLY A 108 -0.35 15.73 7.44
N TRP A 109 -0.51 16.94 6.92
CA TRP A 109 -1.80 17.45 6.45
C TRP A 109 -1.77 17.75 4.94
N SER A 110 -2.93 17.66 4.30
CA SER A 110 -3.11 18.08 2.91
C SER A 110 -4.47 18.71 2.73
N ASP A 111 -4.57 19.72 1.86
CA ASP A 111 -5.82 20.28 1.34
C ASP A 111 -6.43 19.40 0.24
N ASN A 112 -5.62 18.54 -0.38
CA ASN A 112 -6.04 17.47 -1.27
C ASN A 112 -5.32 16.17 -0.89
N LEU A 113 -5.99 15.32 -0.11
CA LEU A 113 -5.44 14.02 0.31
C LEU A 113 -5.26 13.06 -0.87
N SER A 114 -6.16 13.07 -1.85
CA SER A 114 -6.09 12.16 -3.00
C SER A 114 -4.80 12.37 -3.80
N ASP A 115 -4.54 13.62 -4.22
CA ASP A 115 -3.34 13.97 -4.99
C ASP A 115 -2.06 13.71 -4.20
N ARG A 116 -2.08 14.03 -2.90
CA ARG A 116 -0.94 13.84 -2.00
C ARG A 116 -0.60 12.37 -1.82
N LEU A 117 -1.60 11.52 -1.55
CA LEU A 117 -1.42 10.08 -1.38
C LEU A 117 -1.02 9.41 -2.70
N SER A 118 -1.59 9.85 -3.82
CA SER A 118 -1.20 9.40 -5.16
C SER A 118 0.28 9.70 -5.42
N THR A 119 0.73 10.93 -5.11
CA THR A 119 2.13 11.34 -5.20
C THR A 119 3.02 10.43 -4.35
N TYR A 120 2.66 10.14 -3.10
CA TYR A 120 3.46 9.23 -2.27
C TYR A 120 3.51 7.81 -2.82
N ARG A 121 2.41 7.29 -3.38
CA ARG A 121 2.38 5.94 -3.97
C ARG A 121 3.34 5.81 -5.14
N THR A 122 3.59 6.88 -5.91
CA THR A 122 4.62 6.84 -6.97
C THR A 122 6.02 6.52 -6.45
N ILE A 123 6.31 6.88 -5.20
CA ILE A 123 7.61 6.69 -4.55
C ILE A 123 7.61 5.40 -3.73
N ILE A 124 6.52 5.14 -3.00
CA ILE A 124 6.36 4.04 -2.05
C ILE A 124 5.04 3.32 -2.36
N PRO A 125 5.05 2.35 -3.30
CA PRO A 125 3.84 1.71 -3.81
C PRO A 125 3.01 0.99 -2.74
N ASP A 126 3.69 0.51 -1.69
CA ASP A 126 3.15 -0.29 -0.60
C ASP A 126 2.95 0.51 0.70
N LEU A 127 2.88 1.84 0.60
CA LEU A 127 2.51 2.65 1.75
C LEU A 127 1.14 2.21 2.26
N ARG A 128 0.98 2.15 3.59
CA ARG A 128 -0.28 1.76 4.22
C ARG A 128 -0.87 2.94 4.96
N ILE A 129 -2.05 3.38 4.54
CA ILE A 129 -2.79 4.44 5.23
C ILE A 129 -3.44 3.79 6.45
N LYS A 130 -3.09 4.24 7.66
CA LYS A 130 -3.69 3.72 8.90
C LYS A 130 -4.83 4.57 9.41
N ALA A 131 -4.77 5.88 9.17
CA ALA A 131 -5.87 6.79 9.52
C ALA A 131 -5.82 8.07 8.71
N VAL A 132 -7.01 8.68 8.62
CA VAL A 132 -7.24 10.02 8.08
C VAL A 132 -8.27 10.70 8.98
N TRP A 133 -7.94 11.89 9.47
CA TRP A 133 -8.86 12.76 10.20
C TRP A 133 -9.18 13.98 9.34
N GLN A 134 -10.44 14.08 8.90
CA GLN A 134 -10.85 15.14 8.00
C GLN A 134 -10.89 16.47 8.74
N THR A 135 -10.22 17.47 8.19
CA THR A 135 -10.17 18.81 8.75
C THR A 135 -9.67 19.81 7.72
N THR A 136 -10.30 20.98 7.68
CA THR A 136 -9.84 22.13 6.89
C THR A 136 -8.65 22.83 7.51
N ASP A 137 -8.34 22.51 8.77
CA ASP A 137 -7.42 23.27 9.59
C ASP A 137 -6.02 22.67 9.58
N ALA A 138 -5.10 23.29 8.85
CA ALA A 138 -3.71 22.85 8.78
C ALA A 138 -2.99 22.84 10.15
N TRP A 139 -3.46 23.60 11.15
CA TRP A 139 -2.87 23.59 12.49
C TRP A 139 -3.00 22.23 13.18
N CYS A 140 -3.98 21.41 12.79
CA CYS A 140 -4.16 20.04 13.27
C CYS A 140 -2.94 19.14 13.02
N GLU A 141 -2.17 19.41 11.97
CA GLU A 141 -0.90 18.75 11.72
C GLU A 141 0.06 18.96 12.89
N ARG A 142 0.22 20.19 13.36
CA ARG A 142 1.14 20.51 14.47
C ARG A 142 0.71 19.82 15.76
N ALA A 143 -0.59 19.70 16.00
CA ALA A 143 -1.13 18.96 17.14
C ALA A 143 -0.79 17.46 17.03
N ALA A 144 -0.96 16.86 15.85
CA ALA A 144 -0.61 15.47 15.59
C ALA A 144 0.90 15.23 15.75
N LEU A 145 1.74 16.10 15.18
CA LEU A 145 3.20 16.00 15.29
C LEU A 145 3.66 16.08 16.75
N LYS A 146 3.14 17.03 17.54
CA LYS A 146 3.44 17.13 18.98
C LYS A 146 2.97 15.90 19.76
N CYS A 147 1.83 15.32 19.38
CA CYS A 147 1.33 14.10 19.99
C CYS A 147 2.27 12.92 19.71
N ALA A 148 2.68 12.75 18.45
CA ALA A 148 3.62 11.74 18.00
C ALA A 148 5.01 11.85 18.67
N GLU A 149 5.54 13.06 18.85
CA GLU A 149 6.84 13.30 19.51
C GLU A 149 6.93 12.74 20.95
N ARG A 150 5.79 12.59 21.65
CA ARG A 150 5.77 12.03 23.00
C ARG A 150 5.98 10.51 23.03
N LYS A 151 5.84 9.83 21.88
CA LYS A 151 5.78 8.36 21.79
C LYS A 151 6.80 7.77 20.81
N GLY A 152 7.41 8.59 19.98
CA GLY A 152 8.34 8.14 18.97
C GLY A 152 9.47 9.10 18.72
N ARG A 153 10.50 8.57 18.07
CA ARG A 153 11.65 9.35 17.64
C ARG A 153 11.32 10.04 16.32
N ARG A 154 11.39 11.37 16.30
CA ARG A 154 11.31 12.13 15.04
C ARG A 154 12.60 11.95 14.24
N VAL A 155 12.49 11.36 13.07
CA VAL A 155 13.61 11.14 12.13
C VAL A 155 13.75 12.33 11.17
N HIS A 156 12.62 12.88 10.75
CA HIS A 156 12.56 14.07 9.90
C HIS A 156 11.29 14.87 10.19
N GLN A 157 11.03 15.94 9.42
CA GLN A 157 9.97 16.90 9.71
C GLN A 157 8.60 16.23 9.91
N GLU A 158 8.27 15.22 9.13
CA GLU A 158 6.97 14.54 9.21
C GLU A 158 7.12 13.03 9.36
N LEU A 159 8.33 12.55 9.67
CA LEU A 159 8.66 11.13 9.68
C LEU A 159 9.13 10.71 11.07
N PHE A 160 8.48 9.70 11.62
CA PHE A 160 8.69 9.20 12.97
C PHE A 160 8.99 7.70 12.95
N GLU A 161 9.71 7.25 13.97
CA GLU A 161 9.89 5.86 14.29
C GLU A 161 9.22 5.55 15.63
N PHE A 162 8.50 4.43 15.66
CA PHE A 162 7.75 3.99 16.82
C PHE A 162 8.06 2.53 17.11
N GLU A 163 8.12 2.19 18.40
CA GLU A 163 8.14 0.80 18.85
C GLU A 163 6.74 0.17 18.72
N ASP A 164 5.70 0.95 19.03
CA ASP A 164 4.30 0.56 18.94
C ASP A 164 3.50 1.63 18.19
N ILE A 165 3.16 1.32 16.93
CA ILE A 165 2.34 2.19 16.08
C ILE A 165 0.91 2.31 16.60
N GLU A 166 0.35 1.21 17.12
CA GLU A 166 -1.05 1.14 17.51
C GLU A 166 -1.31 2.02 18.73
N SER A 167 -0.38 2.07 19.69
CA SER A 167 -0.47 3.02 20.81
C SER A 167 -0.53 4.48 20.34
N VAL A 168 0.27 4.86 19.34
CA VAL A 168 0.29 6.24 18.82
C VAL A 168 -0.98 6.54 18.04
N LEU A 169 -1.44 5.57 17.24
CA LEU A 169 -2.68 5.68 16.47
C LEU A 169 -3.90 5.87 17.39
N MET A 170 -3.94 5.17 18.53
CA MET A 170 -4.97 5.35 19.55
C MET A 170 -4.92 6.75 20.17
N GLU A 171 -3.73 7.26 20.54
CA GLU A 171 -3.61 8.61 21.12
C GLU A 171 -4.01 9.71 20.14
N LEU A 172 -3.62 9.58 18.87
CA LEU A 172 -4.06 10.53 17.85
C LEU A 172 -5.56 10.45 17.62
N THR A 173 -6.13 9.25 17.61
CA THR A 173 -7.58 9.06 17.47
C THR A 173 -8.34 9.71 18.64
N ASP A 174 -7.87 9.53 19.88
CA ASP A 174 -8.44 10.18 21.07
C ASP A 174 -8.30 11.72 21.00
N LEU A 175 -7.11 12.22 20.62
CA LEU A 175 -6.87 13.65 20.42
C LEU A 175 -7.86 14.26 19.43
N PHE A 176 -7.99 13.65 18.25
CA PHE A 176 -8.88 14.15 17.20
C PHE A 176 -10.36 14.00 17.56
N SER A 177 -10.74 12.93 18.25
CA SER A 177 -12.10 12.76 18.76
C SER A 177 -12.49 13.87 19.74
N LYS A 178 -11.59 14.24 20.67
CA LYS A 178 -11.79 15.38 21.60
C LYS A 178 -11.92 16.73 20.91
N MET A 179 -11.39 16.85 19.68
CA MET A 179 -11.52 18.05 18.85
C MET A 179 -12.76 18.01 17.94
N GLY A 180 -13.64 17.01 18.09
CA GLY A 180 -14.86 16.86 17.29
C GLY A 180 -14.60 16.36 15.86
N MET A 181 -13.46 15.72 15.61
CA MET A 181 -13.11 15.19 14.29
C MET A 181 -13.38 13.69 14.26
N GLU A 182 -14.09 13.25 13.22
CA GLU A 182 -14.36 11.83 13.01
C GLU A 182 -13.18 11.15 12.32
N ASN A 183 -12.72 10.06 12.91
CA ASN A 183 -11.81 9.14 12.23
C ASN A 183 -12.64 8.23 11.32
N LYS A 184 -12.66 8.51 10.02
CA LYS A 184 -13.41 7.69 9.07
C LYS A 184 -12.94 6.24 9.01
N HIS A 185 -11.77 5.89 9.55
CA HIS A 185 -11.28 4.52 9.64
C HIS A 185 -12.09 3.64 10.63
N HIS A 186 -12.62 4.21 11.72
CA HIS A 186 -13.18 3.42 12.82
C HIS A 186 -14.61 2.90 12.54
N GLU A 187 -15.34 3.55 11.62
CA GLU A 187 -16.68 3.13 11.20
C GLU A 187 -16.63 1.93 10.23
N LEU A 188 -15.52 1.79 9.50
CA LEU A 188 -15.35 0.80 8.44
C LEU A 188 -14.88 -0.56 8.99
N LEU A 189 -13.97 -0.54 9.96
CA LEU A 189 -13.50 -1.75 10.65
C LEU A 189 -14.63 -2.45 11.41
N ARG A 190 -15.62 -1.71 11.93
CA ARG A 190 -16.82 -2.31 12.56
C ARG A 190 -17.74 -3.00 11.54
N ASN A 191 -17.85 -2.47 10.33
CA ASN A 191 -18.73 -3.03 9.29
C ASN A 191 -18.14 -4.26 8.61
N THR A 192 -16.81 -4.42 8.54
CA THR A 192 -16.17 -5.62 7.95
C THR A 192 -16.24 -6.84 8.87
N GLN A 193 -16.47 -6.67 10.17
CA GLN A 193 -16.64 -7.79 11.11
C GLN A 193 -18.06 -8.37 11.09
N HIS A 194 -19.06 -7.63 10.59
CA HIS A 194 -20.45 -8.12 10.51
C HIS A 194 -20.80 -8.87 9.22
N THR A 195 -19.98 -8.78 8.17
CA THR A 195 -20.24 -9.43 6.88
C THR A 195 -19.60 -10.82 6.71
N ASN A 196 -18.85 -11.31 7.70
CA ASN A 196 -18.22 -12.63 7.68
C ASN A 196 -18.87 -13.64 8.66
N ALA A 197 -20.19 -13.55 8.87
CA ALA A 197 -20.94 -14.66 9.44
C ALA A 197 -21.40 -15.57 8.28
N PRO A 198 -20.90 -16.82 8.17
CA PRO A 198 -21.48 -17.77 7.24
C PRO A 198 -22.89 -18.09 7.72
N ASP A 199 -23.87 -17.76 6.88
CA ASP A 199 -25.26 -18.19 7.04
C ASP A 199 -25.27 -19.73 6.95
N ALA A 200 -25.16 -20.39 8.11
CA ALA A 200 -25.24 -21.83 8.24
C ALA A 200 -26.70 -22.26 8.11
N LEU A 201 -27.21 -22.22 6.87
CA LEU A 201 -28.45 -22.86 6.47
C LEU A 201 -28.11 -24.26 5.95
N THR A 202 -28.25 -25.26 6.81
CA THR A 202 -28.45 -26.64 6.33
C THR A 202 -29.55 -27.31 7.13
N ARG A 203 -30.64 -27.57 6.42
CA ARG A 203 -31.78 -28.41 6.77
C ARG A 203 -31.33 -29.81 7.21
N ALA A 204 -31.93 -30.29 8.28
CA ALA A 204 -32.41 -31.67 8.43
C ALA A 204 -33.75 -31.50 9.17
N GLY A 205 -34.90 -32.00 8.70
CA GLY A 205 -35.14 -33.30 8.11
C GLY A 205 -35.85 -34.12 9.19
N ASP A 206 -37.13 -33.86 9.41
CA ASP A 206 -37.96 -34.66 10.33
C ASP A 206 -38.94 -35.52 9.53
N PHE A 207 -39.00 -36.77 9.99
CA PHE A 207 -39.77 -37.92 9.55
C PHE A 207 -41.30 -37.72 9.65
#